data_AF-A0A0N4TVK4-F1
#
_entry.id   AF-A0A0N4TVK4-F1
#
_cell.length_a   1.000
_cell.length_b   1.000
_cell.length_c   1.000
_cell.angle_alpha   90.00
_cell.angle_beta   90.00
_cell.angle_gamma   90.00
#
_symmetry.space_group_name_H-M   'P 1'
#
loop_
_entity.id
_entity.type
_entity.pdbx_description
1 polymer ?
#
loop_
_entity_poly.entity_id
_entity_poly.type
_entity_poly.pdbx_seq_one_letter_code
_entity_poly.pdbx_strand_id
1 'polypeptide(L)'
;MWEFESTDWTTEIGFNHETFLFPNDRYAYMILLAVFDYRSARYVLSWRVRMWGESPFDDVQMNNDAVEPLTNNPKGFIYVTSLINGWNKLKIRFHPYVKKKKWLMMAQVLLVQLHKPASYVPRPALEVAPESGTDWRHE
;
A
#
# COMPACT_ATOMS: atom_id res chain seq x y z
N MET A 1 8.61 11.61 -7.64
CA MET A 1 9.80 10.89 -7.14
C MET A 1 10.71 11.96 -6.56
N TRP A 2 11.10 11.83 -5.29
CA TRP A 2 11.75 12.91 -4.55
C TRP A 2 13.00 12.36 -3.86
N GLU A 3 14.10 13.11 -3.88
CA GLU A 3 15.33 12.80 -3.14
C GLU A 3 15.28 13.47 -1.78
N PHE A 4 15.65 12.73 -0.73
CA PHE A 4 15.69 13.21 0.64
C PHE A 4 17.08 13.00 1.22
N GLU A 5 17.64 14.08 1.75
CA GLU A 5 18.83 14.07 2.58
C GLU A 5 18.37 14.37 4.00
N SER A 6 18.55 13.42 4.92
CA SER A 6 17.90 13.45 6.25
C SER A 6 18.53 14.53 7.16
N THR A 7 18.09 15.77 7.02
CA THR A 7 18.34 16.84 8.00
C THR A 7 17.05 17.27 8.70
N ASP A 8 15.92 17.29 7.99
CA ASP A 8 14.60 17.60 8.55
C ASP A 8 13.67 16.38 8.54
N TRP A 9 13.06 16.14 9.69
CA TRP A 9 12.47 14.87 10.09
C TRP A 9 11.12 14.59 9.43
N THR A 10 10.62 15.58 8.68
CA THR A 10 9.31 15.56 8.05
C THR A 10 9.46 16.02 6.60
N THR A 11 8.97 15.19 5.69
CA THR A 11 8.81 15.52 4.27
C THR A 11 7.37 15.89 3.99
N GLU A 12 7.16 16.89 3.14
CA GLU A 12 5.85 17.30 2.68
C GLU A 12 5.78 17.26 1.15
N ILE A 13 4.75 16.61 0.61
CA ILE A 13 4.49 16.48 -0.82
C ILE A 13 3.11 17.04 -1.10
N GLY A 14 3.06 18.16 -1.84
CA GLY A 14 1.82 18.74 -2.34
C GLY A 14 1.47 18.20 -3.72
N PHE A 15 0.19 17.90 -3.96
CA PHE A 15 -0.32 17.52 -5.27
C PHE A 15 -1.77 17.99 -5.45
N ASN A 16 -2.15 18.37 -6.67
CA ASN A 16 -3.53 18.75 -6.98
C ASN A 16 -4.29 17.53 -7.52
N HIS A 17 -5.52 17.30 -7.05
CA HIS A 17 -6.37 16.21 -7.49
C HIS A 17 -7.85 16.62 -7.49
N GLU A 18 -8.55 16.32 -8.58
CA GLU A 18 -10.00 16.43 -8.64
C GLU A 18 -10.62 15.14 -8.10
N THR A 19 -11.25 15.23 -6.92
CA THR A 19 -11.84 14.07 -6.27
C THR A 19 -13.22 13.75 -6.83
N PHE A 20 -13.51 12.47 -6.97
CA PHE A 20 -14.85 12.01 -7.30
C PHE A 20 -15.66 11.75 -6.02
N LEU A 21 -16.93 12.14 -6.03
CA LEU A 21 -17.89 11.63 -5.05
C LEU A 21 -18.02 10.12 -5.26
N PHE A 22 -17.58 9.35 -4.27
CA PHE A 22 -17.70 7.90 -4.36
C PHE A 22 -19.16 7.49 -4.36
N PRO A 23 -19.58 6.57 -5.24
CA PRO A 23 -20.96 6.10 -5.30
C PRO A 23 -21.34 5.26 -4.07
N ASN A 24 -20.35 4.77 -3.32
CA ASN A 24 -20.49 4.05 -2.06
C ASN A 24 -19.14 3.92 -1.34
N ASP A 25 -19.17 3.38 -0.13
CA ASP A 25 -18.05 3.08 0.78
C ASP A 25 -17.06 2.01 0.28
N ARG A 26 -17.30 1.40 -0.90
CA ARG A 26 -16.41 0.36 -1.45
C ARG A 26 -15.17 0.92 -2.13
N TYR A 27 -15.15 2.22 -2.40
CA TYR A 27 -14.04 2.89 -3.05
C TYR A 27 -13.29 3.77 -2.05
N ALA A 28 -11.97 3.73 -2.13
CA ALA A 28 -11.11 4.58 -1.33
C ALA A 28 -9.89 5.01 -2.12
N TYR A 29 -9.26 6.09 -1.69
CA TYR A 29 -7.93 6.42 -2.16
C TYR A 29 -6.89 5.67 -1.34
N MET A 30 -5.88 5.16 -2.03
CA MET A 30 -4.77 4.43 -1.43
C MET A 30 -3.46 5.12 -1.79
N ILE A 31 -2.60 5.33 -0.80
CA ILE A 31 -1.25 5.83 -0.96
C ILE A 31 -0.31 4.63 -0.93
N LEU A 32 0.43 4.43 -2.01
CA LEU A 32 1.53 3.49 -2.11
C LEU A 32 2.86 4.25 -2.01
N LEU A 33 3.66 3.91 -1.00
CA LEU A 33 4.99 4.45 -0.79
C LEU A 33 6.06 3.42 -1.16
N ALA A 34 7.16 3.90 -1.74
CA ALA A 34 8.34 3.09 -1.99
C ALA A 34 9.60 3.89 -1.64
N VAL A 35 10.57 3.24 -1.01
CA VAL A 35 11.87 3.83 -0.69
C VAL A 35 12.96 3.12 -1.49
N PHE A 36 13.71 3.91 -2.24
CA PHE A 36 14.86 3.50 -3.03
C PHE A 36 16.13 3.86 -2.28
N ASP A 37 16.90 2.84 -1.95
CA ASP A 37 18.20 2.96 -1.32
C ASP A 37 19.30 2.78 -2.38
N TYR A 38 19.92 3.90 -2.79
CA TYR A 38 20.88 3.94 -3.89
C TYR A 38 22.32 4.31 -3.46
N ARG A 39 22.55 4.65 -2.18
CA ARG A 39 23.88 5.06 -1.66
C ARG A 39 24.38 4.22 -0.49
N SER A 40 23.95 2.97 -0.33
CA SER A 40 24.54 2.07 0.66
C SER A 40 26.03 1.85 0.36
N ALA A 41 26.92 2.58 1.03
CA ALA A 41 28.37 2.58 0.81
C ALA A 41 29.04 1.20 0.99
N ARG A 42 28.34 0.21 1.55
CA ARG A 42 28.85 -1.16 1.73
C ARG A 42 28.63 -2.09 0.53
N TYR A 43 27.74 -1.73 -0.40
CA TYR A 43 27.40 -2.59 -1.52
C TYR A 43 27.30 -1.75 -2.79
N VAL A 44 28.43 -1.58 -3.47
CA VAL A 44 28.64 -0.76 -4.69
C VAL A 44 27.73 -1.17 -5.87
N LEU A 45 26.92 -2.23 -5.75
CA LEU A 45 26.09 -2.77 -6.84
C LEU A 45 24.64 -3.14 -6.48
N SER A 46 24.14 -2.88 -5.26
CA SER A 46 22.78 -3.30 -4.89
C SER A 46 21.88 -2.11 -4.58
N TRP A 47 21.20 -1.59 -5.60
CA TRP A 47 20.05 -0.72 -5.42
C TRP A 47 18.89 -1.56 -4.87
N ARG A 48 18.27 -1.13 -3.78
CA ARG A 48 17.14 -1.86 -3.18
C ARG A 48 15.92 -0.97 -3.14
N VAL A 49 14.84 -1.44 -3.75
CA VAL A 49 13.49 -0.88 -3.58
C VAL A 49 12.84 -1.59 -2.42
N ARG A 50 12.33 -0.85 -1.45
CA ARG A 50 11.55 -1.37 -0.33
C ARG A 50 10.13 -0.82 -0.40
N MET A 51 9.17 -1.73 -0.50
CA MET A 51 7.72 -1.46 -0.53
C MET A 51 6.93 -2.36 0.43
N TRP A 52 7.63 -3.15 1.26
CA TRP A 52 7.04 -4.09 2.21
C TRP A 52 7.95 -4.27 3.43
N GLY A 53 7.41 -4.84 4.50
CA GLY A 53 8.11 -5.08 5.75
C GLY A 53 8.09 -3.87 6.69
N GLU A 54 9.13 -3.72 7.50
CA GLU A 54 9.32 -2.56 8.38
C GLU A 54 9.64 -1.33 7.54
N SER A 55 8.75 -0.33 7.58
CA SER A 55 8.99 0.94 6.89
C SER A 55 9.84 1.86 7.76
N PRO A 56 10.54 2.83 7.15
CA PRO A 56 11.27 3.85 7.91
C PRO A 56 10.38 5.02 8.37
N PHE A 57 9.07 4.94 8.13
CA PHE A 57 8.11 5.99 8.40
C PHE A 57 7.61 5.84 9.83
N ASP A 58 7.72 6.92 10.61
CA ASP A 58 7.19 6.98 11.96
C ASP A 58 5.72 7.44 11.98
N ASP A 59 5.38 8.34 11.07
CA ASP A 59 4.04 8.90 10.91
C ASP A 59 3.78 9.27 9.44
N VAL A 60 2.56 9.06 8.97
CA VAL A 60 2.11 9.44 7.63
C VAL A 60 0.77 10.12 7.79
N GLN A 61 0.61 11.27 7.15
CA GLN A 61 -0.61 12.08 7.23
C GLN A 61 -1.00 12.57 5.84
N MET A 62 -2.31 12.66 5.61
CA MET A 62 -2.88 13.29 4.43
C MET A 62 -3.72 14.48 4.88
N ASN A 63 -3.44 15.67 4.38
CA ASN A 63 -4.16 16.90 4.73
C ASN A 63 -4.21 17.21 6.24
N ASN A 64 -3.16 16.77 6.97
CA ASN A 64 -3.03 16.80 8.44
C ASN A 64 -3.89 15.77 9.20
N ASP A 65 -4.62 14.90 8.50
CA ASP A 65 -5.32 13.77 9.08
C ASP A 65 -4.43 12.53 9.06
N ALA A 66 -4.59 11.67 10.07
CA ALA A 66 -3.93 10.37 10.11
C ALA A 66 -4.47 9.47 8.99
N VAL A 67 -3.59 8.71 8.35
CA VAL A 67 -3.98 7.71 7.34
C VAL A 67 -4.00 6.31 7.95
N GLU A 68 -4.85 5.44 7.42
CA GLU A 68 -5.01 4.09 7.94
C GLU A 68 -4.09 3.10 7.21
N PRO A 69 -3.20 2.38 7.91
CA PRO A 69 -2.35 1.38 7.28
C PRO A 69 -3.18 0.18 6.82
N LEU A 70 -3.00 -0.26 5.57
CA LEU A 70 -3.73 -1.41 5.02
C LEU A 70 -3.17 -2.76 5.51
N THR A 71 -1.98 -2.75 6.10
CA THR A 71 -1.28 -3.94 6.59
C THR A 71 -1.30 -4.01 8.11
N ASN A 72 -1.19 -5.23 8.68
CA ASN A 72 -1.08 -5.42 10.14
C ASN A 72 0.11 -4.66 10.77
N ASN A 73 1.10 -4.27 9.97
CA ASN A 73 2.12 -3.33 10.41
C ASN A 73 1.55 -1.90 10.31
N PRO A 74 1.35 -1.19 11.44
CA PRO A 74 0.80 0.16 11.41
C PRO A 74 1.71 1.18 10.72
N LYS A 75 2.99 0.83 10.53
CA LYS A 75 4.02 1.65 9.89
C LYS A 75 4.54 0.94 8.65
N GLY A 76 3.62 0.62 7.74
CA GLY A 76 3.90 -0.05 6.47
C GLY A 76 4.19 0.92 5.32
N PHE A 77 3.92 0.49 4.10
CA PHE A 77 4.12 1.28 2.88
C PHE A 77 2.80 1.60 2.16
N ILE A 78 1.68 1.06 2.64
CA ILE A 78 0.37 1.15 1.99
C ILE A 78 -0.62 1.71 2.99
N TYR A 79 -1.26 2.81 2.62
CA TYR A 79 -2.19 3.52 3.48
C TYR A 79 -3.49 3.82 2.73
N VAL A 80 -4.61 3.71 3.40
CA VAL A 80 -5.93 4.18 2.94
C VAL A 80 -6.13 5.60 3.45
N THR A 81 -6.67 6.44 2.57
CA THR A 81 -6.90 7.86 2.86
C THR A 81 -8.13 8.38 2.16
N SER A 82 -8.59 9.54 2.61
CA SER A 82 -9.46 10.43 1.85
C SER A 82 -8.63 11.54 1.21
N LEU A 83 -9.11 12.07 0.09
CA LEU A 83 -8.56 13.25 -0.57
C LEU A 83 -9.61 14.37 -0.55
N ILE A 84 -9.15 15.61 -0.64
CA ILE A 84 -10.02 16.78 -0.87
C ILE A 84 -9.93 17.22 -2.32
N ASN A 85 -11.00 17.86 -2.81
CA ASN A 85 -10.98 18.47 -4.13
C ASN A 85 -9.98 19.63 -4.15
N GLY A 86 -8.99 19.58 -5.05
CA GLY A 86 -7.92 20.57 -5.15
C GLY A 86 -6.60 20.10 -4.57
N TRP A 87 -5.90 20.99 -3.85
CA TRP A 87 -4.56 20.73 -3.33
C TRP A 87 -4.59 19.84 -2.10
N ASN A 88 -3.94 18.68 -2.22
CA ASN A 88 -3.71 17.72 -1.16
C ASN A 88 -2.25 17.78 -0.68
N LYS A 89 -2.04 17.43 0.59
CA LYS A 89 -0.73 17.47 1.24
C LYS A 89 -0.43 16.17 1.96
N LEU A 90 0.51 15.41 1.43
CA LEU A 90 1.07 14.21 2.07
C LEU A 90 2.25 14.62 2.95
N LYS A 91 2.17 14.36 4.26
CA LYS A 91 3.28 14.53 5.19
C LYS A 91 3.80 13.18 5.66
N ILE A 92 5.11 13.02 5.66
CA ILE A 92 5.77 11.79 6.09
C ILE A 92 6.85 12.15 7.10
N ARG A 93 6.71 11.66 8.33
CA ARG A 93 7.74 11.74 9.36
C ARG A 93 8.57 10.48 9.33
N PHE A 94 9.88 10.63 9.31
CA PHE A 94 10.81 9.50 9.37
C PHE A 94 11.19 9.16 10.80
N HIS A 95 11.53 7.90 11.04
CA HIS A 95 12.03 7.47 12.33
C HIS A 95 13.35 8.18 12.71
N PRO A 96 13.55 8.56 14.00
CA PRO A 96 14.74 9.30 14.44
C PRO A 96 16.08 8.58 14.21
N TYR A 97 16.06 7.24 14.10
CA TYR A 97 17.26 6.42 13.89
C TYR A 97 17.68 6.31 12.41
N VAL A 98 16.89 6.86 11.48
CA VAL A 98 17.16 6.88 10.03
C VAL A 98 18.29 7.85 9.64
N LYS A 99 18.86 8.57 10.63
CA LYS A 99 19.63 9.83 10.58
C LYS A 99 20.78 10.02 9.58
N LYS A 100 21.15 9.08 8.71
CA LYS A 100 22.31 9.25 7.79
C LYS A 100 22.15 8.48 6.48
N LYS A 101 21.05 8.70 5.75
CA LYS A 101 20.88 8.02 4.47
C LYS A 101 20.14 8.88 3.45
N LYS A 102 20.72 8.97 2.25
CA LYS A 102 20.02 9.51 1.09
C LYS A 102 19.08 8.45 0.55
N TRP A 103 17.80 8.80 0.47
CA TRP A 103 16.77 7.97 -0.11
C TRP A 103 16.06 8.72 -1.21
N LEU A 104 15.57 7.93 -2.16
CA LEU A 104 14.66 8.42 -3.15
C LEU A 104 13.30 7.78 -2.86
N MET A 105 12.27 8.59 -2.69
CA MET A 105 10.93 8.12 -2.37
C MET A 105 10.03 8.27 -3.57
N MET A 106 9.18 7.27 -3.77
CA MET A 106 8.04 7.35 -4.65
C MET A 106 6.78 7.29 -3.80
N ALA A 107 5.84 8.16 -4.12
CA ALA A 107 4.48 8.13 -3.61
C ALA A 107 3.55 8.07 -4.82
N GLN A 108 2.64 7.12 -4.81
CA GLN A 108 1.61 6.96 -5.83
C GLN A 108 0.26 6.91 -5.15
N VAL A 109 -0.70 7.69 -5.65
CA VAL A 109 -2.07 7.68 -5.17
C VAL A 109 -2.93 6.94 -6.17
N LEU A 110 -3.69 5.97 -5.68
CA LEU A 110 -4.51 5.07 -6.48
C LEU A 110 -5.96 5.14 -6.00
N LEU A 111 -6.90 5.15 -6.93
CA LEU A 111 -8.30 4.84 -6.62
C LEU A 111 -8.45 3.33 -6.62
N VAL A 112 -8.86 2.76 -5.49
CA VAL A 112 -9.01 1.31 -5.33
C VAL A 112 -10.42 0.93 -4.88
N GLN A 113 -10.85 -0.26 -5.28
CA GLN A 113 -12.05 -0.91 -4.78
C GLN A 113 -11.66 -1.86 -3.63
N LEU A 114 -12.03 -1.52 -2.40
CA LEU A 114 -11.68 -2.28 -1.19
C LEU A 114 -12.42 -3.61 -1.09
N HIS A 115 -13.67 -3.64 -1.54
CA HIS A 115 -14.53 -4.81 -1.44
C HIS A 115 -14.85 -5.40 -2.80
N LYS A 116 -14.58 -6.70 -2.97
CA LYS A 116 -15.09 -7.46 -4.12
C LYS A 116 -16.61 -7.25 -4.19
N PRO A 117 -17.22 -7.02 -5.37
CA PRO A 117 -18.67 -7.00 -5.47
C PRO A 117 -19.18 -8.33 -4.90
N ALA A 118 -20.29 -8.30 -4.17
CA ALA A 118 -21.02 -9.52 -3.83
C ALA A 118 -21.57 -10.12 -5.14
N SER A 119 -20.70 -10.79 -5.89
CA SER A 119 -21.08 -11.64 -7.00
C SER A 119 -21.71 -12.86 -6.36
N TYR A 120 -23.02 -13.04 -6.52
CA TYR A 120 -23.61 -14.35 -6.36
C TYR A 120 -22.99 -15.24 -7.44
N VAL A 121 -21.90 -15.92 -7.09
CA VAL A 121 -21.38 -17.02 -7.88
C VAL A 121 -22.27 -18.20 -7.49
N PRO A 122 -23.23 -18.62 -8.32
CA PRO A 122 -23.96 -19.85 -8.03
C PRO A 122 -22.92 -20.94 -7.80
N ARG A 123 -23.10 -21.74 -6.74
CA ARG A 123 -22.20 -22.88 -6.50
C ARG A 123 -22.13 -23.65 -7.82
N PRO A 124 -20.92 -24.00 -8.32
CA PRO A 124 -20.84 -24.88 -9.47
C PRO A 124 -21.73 -26.08 -9.19
N ALA A 125 -22.57 -26.44 -10.17
CA ALA A 125 -23.40 -27.63 -10.05
C ALA A 125 -22.47 -28.76 -9.61
N LEU A 126 -22.77 -29.36 -8.46
CA LEU A 126 -22.06 -30.54 -8.02
C LEU A 126 -22.43 -31.60 -9.06
N GLU A 127 -21.60 -31.77 -10.07
CA GLU A 127 -21.64 -32.97 -10.90
C GLU A 127 -21.24 -34.09 -9.97
N VAL A 128 -22.26 -34.69 -9.35
CA VAL A 128 -22.12 -35.97 -8.69
C VAL A 128 -21.74 -36.93 -9.80
N ALA A 129 -20.45 -37.19 -9.94
CA ALA A 129 -20.00 -38.33 -10.71
C ALA A 129 -20.79 -39.52 -10.16
N PRO A 130 -21.54 -40.26 -11.00
CA PRO A 130 -22.27 -41.41 -10.51
C PRO A 130 -21.24 -42.38 -9.93
N GLU A 131 -21.31 -42.56 -8.61
CA GLU A 131 -20.62 -43.62 -7.90
C GLU A 131 -21.13 -44.94 -8.48
N SER A 132 -20.35 -45.53 -9.39
CA SER A 132 -20.68 -46.78 -10.06
C SER A 132 -20.27 -47.99 -9.21
N GLY A 133 -20.41 -47.92 -7.88
CA GLY A 133 -19.96 -48.99 -6.97
C GLY A 133 -20.35 -50.39 -7.47
N THR A 134 -19.66 -51.47 -7.12
CA THR A 134 -18.79 -51.77 -5.96
C THR A 134 -17.86 -52.92 -6.36
N ASP A 135 -16.68 -53.03 -5.77
CA ASP A 135 -16.22 -54.21 -5.01
C ASP A 135 -16.67 -55.63 -5.41
N TRP A 136 -16.72 -55.97 -6.70
CA TRP A 136 -16.97 -57.36 -7.12
C TRP A 136 -15.65 -58.11 -7.38
N ARG A 137 -15.20 -58.82 -6.33
CA ARG A 137 -14.26 -59.98 -6.29
C ARG A 137 -12.75 -59.67 -6.13
N HIS A 138 -12.29 -59.70 -4.89
CA HIS A 138 -11.05 -60.41 -4.54
C HIS A 138 -11.42 -61.84 -4.13
N GLU A 139 -11.29 -62.78 -5.05
CA GLU A 139 -10.94 -64.18 -4.76
C GLU A 139 -9.58 -64.45 -5.39
#